data_AF-A0A8C0FR39-F1
#
_entry.id   AF-A0A8C0FR39-F1
#
_cell.length_a   1.000
_cell.length_b   1.000
_cell.length_c   1.000
_cell.angle_alpha   90.00
_cell.angle_beta   90.00
_cell.angle_gamma   90.00
#
_symmetry.space_group_name_H-M   'P 1'
#
loop_
_entity.id
_entity.type
_entity.pdbx_description
1 polymer ?
#
loop_
_entity_poly.entity_id
_entity_poly.type
_entity_poly.pdbx_seq_one_letter_code
_entity_poly.pdbx_strand_id
1 'polypeptide(L)' 'MATASEDRCPICLITLDNAALTMPCLHRFCFSCIQRWAEIKPECPLCRGIGGRDRSAMA' A
#
# COMPACT_ATOMS: atom_id res chain seq x y z
N MET A 1 23.96 0.18 6.09
CA MET A 1 23.08 1.36 5.96
C MET A 1 22.01 1.05 4.92
N ALA A 2 20.78 1.47 5.18
CA ALA A 2 19.53 1.30 4.41
C ALA A 2 18.86 -0.10 4.42
N THR A 3 17.97 -0.33 5.37
CA THR A 3 16.95 -1.40 5.29
C THR A 3 15.88 -0.97 4.27
N ALA A 4 16.11 -1.28 2.99
CA ALA A 4 15.19 -0.99 1.90
C ALA A 4 13.93 -1.88 1.95
N SER A 5 12.98 -1.58 2.83
CA SER A 5 11.71 -2.33 2.93
C SER A 5 10.52 -1.48 3.39
N GLU A 6 10.34 -0.28 2.83
CA GLU A 6 9.13 0.51 3.15
C GLU A 6 8.31 0.95 1.93
N ASP A 7 8.78 0.73 0.70
CA ASP A 7 8.04 1.08 -0.51
C ASP A 7 7.85 -0.13 -1.43
N ARG A 8 7.17 -1.19 -0.95
CA ARG A 8 6.74 -2.32 -1.79
C ARG A 8 5.23 -2.32 -1.94
N CYS A 9 4.75 -2.50 -3.15
CA CYS A 9 3.33 -2.57 -3.41
C CYS A 9 2.77 -3.89 -2.87
N PRO A 10 1.71 -3.89 -2.05
CA PRO A 10 1.12 -5.12 -1.53
C PRO A 10 0.36 -5.93 -2.59
N ILE A 11 0.08 -5.33 -3.76
CA ILE A 11 -0.64 -5.99 -4.86
C ILE A 11 0.32 -6.83 -5.70
N CYS A 12 1.48 -6.27 -6.06
CA CYS A 12 2.46 -6.95 -6.92
C CYS A 12 3.75 -7.38 -6.20
N LEU A 13 3.94 -6.98 -4.95
CA LEU A 13 5.12 -7.23 -4.10
C LEU A 13 6.44 -6.69 -4.68
N ILE A 14 6.36 -5.79 -5.65
CA ILE A 14 7.49 -5.11 -6.30
C ILE A 14 7.68 -3.73 -5.66
N THR A 15 8.86 -3.14 -5.83
CA THR A 15 9.15 -1.74 -5.50
C THR A 15 8.08 -0.81 -6.10
N LEU A 16 7.56 0.09 -5.27
CA LEU A 16 6.61 1.12 -5.71
C LEU A 16 7.31 2.06 -6.68
N ASP A 17 7.00 1.90 -7.97
CA ASP A 17 7.30 2.89 -9.01
C ASP A 17 6.01 3.64 -9.32
N ASN A 18 6.04 4.98 -9.23
CA ASN A 18 4.86 5.84 -9.33
C ASN A 18 3.76 5.47 -8.33
N ALA A 19 4.04 5.66 -7.04
CA ALA A 19 3.11 5.36 -5.96
C ALA A 19 1.84 6.22 -6.03
N ALA A 20 0.69 5.56 -6.09
CA ALA A 20 -0.62 6.16 -6.01
C ALA A 20 -1.21 5.95 -4.61
N LEU A 21 -1.81 7.00 -4.06
CA LEU A 21 -2.40 7.04 -2.73
C LEU A 21 -3.92 6.86 -2.84
N THR A 22 -4.46 5.89 -2.13
CA THR A 22 -5.92 5.74 -2.03
C THR A 22 -6.46 6.63 -0.91
N MET A 23 -7.39 7.53 -1.20
CA MET A 23 -8.08 8.33 -0.19
C MET A 23 -9.41 7.69 0.19
N PRO A 24 -9.82 7.71 1.48
CA PRO A 24 -9.26 8.50 2.59
C PRO A 24 -8.13 7.81 3.40
N CYS A 25 -7.80 6.55 3.12
CA CYS A 25 -6.93 5.73 3.97
C CYS A 25 -5.41 5.91 3.78
N LEU A 26 -4.99 6.65 2.75
CA LEU A 26 -3.58 6.97 2.45
C LEU A 26 -2.68 5.75 2.22
N HIS A 27 -3.23 4.61 1.82
CA HIS A 27 -2.42 3.44 1.42
C HIS A 27 -1.77 3.65 0.05
N ARG A 28 -0.48 3.26 -0.06
CA ARG A 28 0.33 3.40 -1.28
C ARG A 28 0.36 2.11 -2.10
N PHE A 29 0.15 2.24 -3.40
CA PHE A 29 0.20 1.15 -4.37
C PHE A 29 0.87 1.62 -5.66
N CYS A 30 1.31 0.70 -6.52
CA CYS A 30 1.74 1.10 -7.86
C CYS A 30 0.55 1.69 -8.62
N PHE A 31 0.76 2.78 -9.36
CA PHE A 31 -0.28 3.40 -10.19
C PHE A 31 -0.99 2.36 -11.08
N SER A 32 -0.25 1.50 -11.76
CA SER A 32 -0.81 0.44 -12.61
C SER A 32 -1.62 -0.61 -11.83
N CYS A 33 -1.22 -0.91 -10.59
CA CYS A 33 -1.93 -1.87 -9.75
C CYS A 33 -3.24 -1.30 -9.22
N ILE A 34 -3.21 -0.06 -8.71
CA ILE A 34 -4.43 0.58 -8.21
C ILE A 34 -5.39 0.96 -9.34
N GLN A 35 -4.88 1.31 -10.52
CA GLN A 35 -5.70 1.61 -11.69
C GLN A 35 -6.53 0.39 -12.08
N ARG A 36 -5.88 -0.76 -12.30
CA ARG A 36 -6.57 -2.03 -12.59
C ARG A 36 -7.53 -2.44 -11.49
N TRP A 37 -7.15 -2.21 -10.23
CA TRP A 37 -8.00 -2.51 -9.11
C TRP A 37 -9.25 -1.62 -9.09
N ALA A 38 -9.09 -0.31 -9.33
CA ALA A 38 -10.19 0.65 -9.36
C ALA A 38 -11.20 0.37 -10.48
N GLU A 39 -10.75 -0.21 -11.61
CA GLU A 39 -11.64 -0.68 -12.69
C GLU A 39 -12.56 -1.83 -12.24
N ILE A 40 -12.10 -2.69 -11.33
CA ILE A 40 -12.87 -3.81 -10.78
C ILE A 40 -13.69 -3.36 -9.57
N LYS A 41 -13.03 -2.66 -8.64
CA LYS A 41 -13.59 -2.21 -7.37
C LYS A 41 -12.87 -0.96 -6.87
N PRO A 42 -13.54 0.19 -6.77
CA PRO A 42 -12.96 1.44 -6.30
C PRO A 42 -12.85 1.48 -4.76
N GLU A 43 -12.47 0.36 -4.14
CA GLU A 43 -12.24 0.25 -2.70
C GLU A 43 -10.78 -0.07 -2.41
N CYS A 44 -10.26 0.41 -1.29
CA CYS A 44 -8.87 0.15 -0.95
C CYS A 44 -8.67 -1.35 -0.60
N PRO A 45 -7.75 -2.07 -1.28
CA PRO A 45 -7.51 -3.49 -1.03
C PRO A 45 -6.88 -3.74 0.36
N LEU A 46 -6.23 -2.73 0.95
CA LEU A 46 -5.63 -2.83 2.29
C LEU A 46 -6.61 -2.49 3.42
N CYS A 47 -7.61 -1.63 3.19
CA CYS A 47 -8.56 -1.22 4.25
C CYS A 47 -9.34 -2.38 4.85
N ARG A 48 -9.50 -3.49 4.12
CA ARG A 48 -10.19 -4.68 4.60
C ARG A 48 -9.31 -5.63 5.42
N GLY A 49 -8.00 -5.40 5.49
CA GLY A 49 -7.03 -6.45 5.81
C GLY A 49 -6.07 -6.24 6.97
N ILE A 50 -6.04 -5.10 7.68
CA ILE A 50 -5.16 -4.99 8.87
C ILE A 50 -5.65 -3.97 9.90
N GLY A 51 -6.61 -4.40 10.73
CA GLY A 51 -6.81 -3.79 12.03
C GLY A 51 -5.62 -4.13 12.94
N GLY A 52 -4.70 -3.18 13.12
CA GLY A 52 -3.73 -3.09 14.21
C GLY A 52 -2.67 -4.20 14.30
N ARG A 53 -1.39 -3.81 14.20
CA ARG A 53 -0.24 -4.33 15.00
C ARG A 53 1.09 -4.06 14.29
N ASP A 54 1.56 -2.81 14.32
CA ASP A 54 3.00 -2.53 14.42
C ASP A 54 3.25 -1.58 15.59
N ARG A 55 3.16 -2.22 16.74
CA ARG A 55 3.85 -1.95 18.00
C ARG A 55 5.36 -1.65 17.82
N SER A 56 5.69 -0.53 17.18
CA SER A 56 7.02 0.09 17.20
C SER A 56 6.91 1.58 17.58
N ALA A 57 6.15 1.86 18.65
CA ALA A 57 6.52 2.95 19.54
C ALA A 57 7.76 2.46 20.31
N MET A 58 8.93 2.78 19.77
CA MET A 58 10.22 2.52 20.38
C MET A 58 10.36 3.37 21.65
N ALA A 59 10.44 2.65 22.78
CA ALA A 59 10.99 3.13 24.04
C ALA A 59 12.47 3.51 23.88
#